data_AF-A0A8W8JPV7-F1
#
_entry.id   AF-A0A8W8JPV7-F1
#
_cell.length_a   1.000
_cell.length_b   1.000
_cell.length_c   1.000
_cell.angle_alpha   90.00
_cell.angle_beta   90.00
_cell.angle_gamma   90.00
#
_symmetry.space_group_name_H-M   'P 1'
#
loop_
_entity.id
_entity.type
_entity.pdbx_description
1 polymer ?
#
loop_
_entity_poly.entity_id
_entity_poly.type
_entity_poly.pdbx_seq_one_letter_code
_entity_poly.pdbx_strand_id
1 'polypeptide(L)'
;MSSLEIVTKEVDKLYKFRDHFVENHGIEKAAQKTEEVSKLMKETLQALETHKDSINDKAVFFMLQGKTLNVLPSYSPEAEEALSKAVKLDPKLVEAWNQLGENYWKKGKVPLAKNCFTGALNHSKNKISLRNLSMVLRQIGGNPSERAKQVEESVEKAKEAVQMDIQDGTSWLILGNAYMSLFFAVGQASQALDQSMKAYAQAEKDPVARDNPDLHFNRAVAYKYEENYPQALAGFSRASQLDPSWPDPQTQEAHLLTFLSNVKELTQAKGKIKPKRLQTMIEGLKSSDLGPYSGGTYTSPLGISVDLSKCKFSELKAEVNHNKVILGKVVCTIATSEPVPFTFCMVDDDETCLPVTVYNIAQGSGVKIGDSVAIPEPYLQNVKVNHKNQEFDFRSIRVNSPIVLVVNGKKFGIDKQAPSVLAVHAMCD
;
A
#
# COMPACT_ATOMS: atom_id res chain seq x y z
N MET A 1 -10.99 -32.10 32.16
CA MET A 1 -11.43 -31.03 31.26
C MET A 1 -12.83 -31.36 30.78
N SER A 2 -13.74 -30.39 30.73
CA SER A 2 -15.06 -30.59 30.14
C SER A 2 -14.95 -30.82 28.62
N SER A 3 -15.97 -31.44 28.01
CA SER A 3 -16.02 -31.59 26.54
C SER A 3 -15.89 -30.26 25.81
N LEU A 4 -16.44 -29.17 26.38
CA LEU A 4 -16.30 -27.83 25.85
C LEU A 4 -14.85 -27.32 25.92
N GLU A 5 -14.19 -27.46 27.07
CA GLU A 5 -12.78 -27.07 27.25
C GLU A 5 -11.84 -27.80 26.29
N ILE A 6 -12.11 -29.09 26.02
CA ILE A 6 -11.32 -29.89 25.08
C ILE A 6 -11.42 -29.28 23.68
N VAL A 7 -12.62 -29.09 23.15
CA VAL A 7 -12.80 -28.60 21.78
C VAL A 7 -12.36 -27.13 21.64
N THR A 8 -12.53 -26.29 22.67
CA THR A 8 -11.97 -24.93 22.67
C THR A 8 -10.45 -24.96 22.51
N LYS A 9 -9.76 -25.83 23.24
CA LYS A 9 -8.30 -25.98 23.10
C LYS A 9 -7.88 -26.47 21.72
N GLU A 10 -8.65 -27.36 21.08
CA GLU A 10 -8.35 -27.80 19.71
C GLU A 10 -8.53 -26.66 18.70
N VAL A 11 -9.59 -25.84 18.83
CA VAL A 11 -9.76 -24.65 17.99
C VAL A 11 -8.63 -23.63 18.22
N ASP A 12 -8.22 -23.40 19.46
CA ASP A 12 -7.10 -22.51 19.78
C ASP A 12 -5.77 -23.02 19.20
N LYS A 13 -5.52 -24.33 19.25
CA LYS A 13 -4.35 -24.96 18.62
C LYS A 13 -4.36 -24.77 17.10
N LEU A 14 -5.52 -24.91 16.46
CA LEU A 14 -5.67 -24.70 15.02
C LEU A 14 -5.27 -23.27 14.62
N TYR A 15 -5.78 -22.26 15.31
CA TYR A 15 -5.41 -20.86 15.02
C TYR A 15 -3.96 -20.57 15.38
N LYS A 16 -3.46 -21.07 16.51
CA LYS A 16 -2.03 -20.93 16.86
C LYS A 16 -1.12 -21.58 15.80
N PHE A 17 -1.50 -22.73 15.27
CA PHE A 17 -0.78 -23.40 14.20
C PHE A 17 -0.77 -22.57 12.91
N ARG A 18 -1.92 -22.00 12.53
CA ARG A 18 -2.04 -21.10 11.37
C ARG A 18 -1.19 -19.84 11.53
N ASP A 19 -1.32 -19.15 12.66
CA ASP A 19 -0.75 -17.83 12.89
C ASP A 19 0.78 -17.89 13.07
N HIS A 20 1.28 -18.96 13.70
CA HIS A 20 2.71 -19.19 13.92
C HIS A 20 3.29 -20.24 12.96
N PHE A 21 2.67 -20.47 11.80
CA PHE A 21 3.11 -21.53 10.89
C PHE A 21 4.55 -21.33 10.43
N VAL A 22 4.87 -20.15 9.90
CA VAL A 22 6.22 -19.82 9.38
C VAL A 22 7.25 -19.77 10.51
N GLU A 23 6.89 -19.24 11.67
CA GLU A 23 7.76 -19.22 12.85
C GLU A 23 8.18 -20.63 13.28
N ASN A 24 7.22 -21.57 13.30
CA ASN A 24 7.46 -22.94 13.77
C ASN A 24 8.02 -23.90 12.71
N HIS A 25 7.78 -23.65 11.42
CA HIS A 25 8.10 -24.58 10.33
C HIS A 25 9.13 -24.04 9.33
N GLY A 26 9.45 -22.74 9.39
CA GLY A 26 10.34 -22.05 8.47
C GLY A 26 9.66 -21.59 7.18
N ILE A 27 10.24 -20.57 6.56
CA ILE A 27 9.68 -19.96 5.35
C ILE A 27 9.68 -20.88 4.12
N GLU A 28 10.61 -21.83 4.06
CA GLU A 28 10.69 -22.83 3.00
C GLU A 28 9.40 -23.68 2.89
N LYS A 29 8.65 -23.80 3.99
CA LYS A 29 7.37 -24.52 4.04
C LYS A 29 6.15 -23.64 3.82
N ALA A 30 6.30 -22.33 3.59
CA ALA A 30 5.19 -21.39 3.48
C ALA A 30 4.14 -21.83 2.44
N ALA A 31 4.56 -22.42 1.32
CA ALA A 31 3.66 -22.91 0.27
C ALA A 31 2.72 -24.04 0.75
N GLN A 32 3.09 -24.77 1.81
CA GLN A 32 2.32 -25.89 2.37
C GLN A 32 1.33 -25.42 3.45
N LYS A 33 1.40 -24.16 3.90
CA LYS A 33 0.61 -23.63 5.03
C LYS A 33 -0.89 -23.91 4.87
N THR A 34 -1.46 -23.57 3.72
CA THR A 34 -2.90 -23.72 3.45
C THR A 34 -3.35 -25.18 3.50
N GLU A 35 -2.53 -26.10 2.97
CA GLU A 35 -2.84 -27.54 2.97
C GLU A 35 -2.78 -28.11 4.40
N GLU A 36 -1.73 -27.79 5.16
CA GLU A 36 -1.55 -28.25 6.54
C GLU A 36 -2.63 -27.68 7.47
N VAL A 37 -2.99 -26.41 7.32
CA VAL A 37 -4.09 -25.79 8.07
C VAL A 37 -5.42 -26.46 7.72
N SER A 38 -5.66 -26.79 6.44
CA SER A 38 -6.87 -27.50 6.00
C SER A 38 -6.96 -28.91 6.59
N LYS A 39 -5.83 -29.61 6.73
CA LYS A 39 -5.79 -30.92 7.40
C LYS A 39 -6.14 -30.81 8.88
N LEU A 40 -5.50 -29.90 9.61
CA LEU A 40 -5.76 -29.69 11.03
C LEU A 40 -7.19 -29.18 11.29
N MET A 41 -7.74 -28.38 10.37
CA MET A 41 -9.15 -27.97 10.38
C MET A 41 -10.09 -29.18 10.37
N LYS A 42 -9.86 -30.16 9.50
CA LYS A 42 -10.69 -31.38 9.42
C LYS A 42 -10.60 -32.21 10.69
N GLU A 43 -9.40 -32.36 11.26
CA GLU A 43 -9.18 -33.05 12.54
C GLU A 43 -9.92 -32.35 13.69
N THR A 44 -9.88 -31.02 13.72
CA THR A 44 -10.58 -30.19 14.71
C THR A 44 -12.10 -30.32 14.59
N LEU A 45 -12.63 -30.38 13.36
CA LEU A 45 -14.07 -30.60 13.12
C LEU A 45 -14.51 -31.99 13.59
N GLN A 46 -13.69 -33.02 13.38
CA GLN A 46 -13.97 -34.37 13.88
C GLN A 46 -14.02 -34.41 15.41
N ALA A 47 -13.12 -33.69 16.09
CA ALA A 47 -13.14 -33.55 17.54
C ALA A 47 -14.42 -32.85 18.01
N LEU A 48 -14.81 -31.75 17.35
CA LEU A 48 -16.07 -31.04 17.64
C LEU A 48 -17.30 -31.96 17.51
N GLU A 49 -17.40 -32.73 16.42
CA GLU A 49 -18.54 -33.64 16.23
C GLU A 49 -18.58 -34.74 17.29
N THR A 50 -17.43 -35.29 17.70
CA THR A 50 -17.32 -36.32 18.74
C THR A 50 -17.85 -35.83 20.10
N HIS A 51 -17.69 -34.54 20.40
CA HIS A 51 -18.09 -33.94 21.68
C HIS A 51 -19.45 -33.23 21.65
N LYS A 52 -20.09 -33.13 20.49
CA LYS A 52 -21.30 -32.32 20.23
C LYS A 52 -22.45 -32.56 21.21
N ASP A 53 -22.75 -33.81 21.52
CA ASP A 53 -23.87 -34.16 22.40
C ASP A 53 -23.54 -33.91 23.88
N SER A 54 -22.25 -33.88 24.22
CA SER A 54 -21.78 -33.60 25.58
C SER A 54 -21.66 -32.09 25.88
N ILE A 55 -21.82 -31.22 24.88
CA ILE A 55 -21.73 -29.77 25.04
C ILE A 55 -23.13 -29.18 25.14
N ASN A 56 -23.46 -28.67 26.34
CA ASN A 56 -24.75 -28.04 26.63
C ASN A 56 -24.86 -26.62 26.07
N ASP A 57 -23.75 -25.87 26.07
CA ASP A 57 -23.71 -24.52 25.51
C ASP A 57 -23.68 -24.57 23.98
N LYS A 58 -24.87 -24.58 23.38
CA LYS A 58 -25.02 -24.68 21.93
C LYS A 58 -24.55 -23.41 21.20
N ALA A 59 -24.65 -22.23 21.82
CA ALA A 59 -24.18 -20.99 21.21
C ALA A 59 -22.66 -21.02 21.01
N VAL A 60 -21.93 -21.39 22.07
CA VAL A 60 -20.46 -21.52 22.02
C VAL A 60 -20.05 -22.68 21.10
N PHE A 61 -20.77 -23.81 21.12
CA PHE A 61 -20.50 -24.91 20.19
C PHE A 61 -20.56 -24.46 18.71
N PHE A 62 -21.67 -23.81 18.31
CA PHE A 62 -21.82 -23.34 16.94
C PHE A 62 -20.81 -22.24 16.59
N MET A 63 -20.43 -21.40 17.55
CA MET A 63 -19.36 -20.43 17.36
C MET A 63 -18.03 -21.12 17.07
N LEU A 64 -17.64 -22.12 17.88
CA LEU A 64 -16.39 -22.86 17.67
C LEU A 64 -16.39 -23.63 16.35
N GLN A 65 -17.51 -24.29 16.00
CA GLN A 65 -17.66 -24.95 14.71
C GLN A 65 -17.49 -23.97 13.55
N GLY A 66 -18.18 -22.83 13.62
CA GLY A 66 -18.10 -21.78 12.63
C GLY A 66 -16.71 -21.18 12.50
N LYS A 67 -16.05 -20.91 13.63
CA LYS A 67 -14.67 -20.44 13.71
C LYS A 67 -13.70 -21.43 13.05
N THR A 68 -13.80 -22.72 13.37
CA THR A 68 -12.99 -23.76 12.72
C THR A 68 -13.19 -23.78 11.20
N LEU A 69 -14.43 -23.70 10.71
CA LEU A 69 -14.74 -23.64 9.28
C LEU A 69 -14.25 -22.34 8.61
N ASN A 70 -14.07 -21.28 9.40
CA ASN A 70 -13.64 -19.96 8.94
C ASN A 70 -12.11 -19.77 8.98
N VAL A 71 -11.31 -20.81 9.28
CA VAL A 71 -9.85 -20.68 9.45
C VAL A 71 -9.10 -20.39 8.14
N LEU A 72 -9.63 -20.84 6.99
CA LEU A 72 -9.03 -20.64 5.68
C LEU A 72 -9.48 -19.30 5.06
N PRO A 73 -8.70 -18.68 4.15
CA PRO A 73 -9.05 -17.39 3.55
C PRO A 73 -10.35 -17.38 2.72
N SER A 74 -10.76 -18.54 2.20
CA SER A 74 -11.97 -18.67 1.37
C SER A 74 -13.26 -18.63 2.20
N TYR A 75 -14.32 -18.07 1.61
CA TYR A 75 -15.67 -18.13 2.18
C TYR A 75 -16.14 -19.58 2.39
N SER A 76 -16.72 -19.86 3.56
CA SER A 76 -17.42 -21.12 3.87
C SER A 76 -18.91 -20.84 4.17
N PRO A 77 -19.85 -21.41 3.39
CA PRO A 77 -21.28 -21.31 3.69
C PRO A 77 -21.66 -22.06 4.98
N GLU A 78 -20.97 -23.15 5.31
CA GLU A 78 -21.19 -23.90 6.55
C GLU A 78 -20.79 -23.08 7.78
N ALA A 79 -19.70 -22.31 7.69
CA ALA A 79 -19.34 -21.34 8.71
C ALA A 79 -20.43 -20.28 8.89
N GLU A 80 -20.95 -19.71 7.78
CA GLU A 80 -22.05 -18.72 7.84
C GLU A 80 -23.26 -19.30 8.58
N GLU A 81 -23.66 -20.54 8.28
CA GLU A 81 -24.80 -21.19 8.92
C GLU A 81 -24.58 -21.38 10.43
N ALA A 82 -23.42 -21.95 10.82
CA ALA A 82 -23.09 -22.19 12.22
C ALA A 82 -23.01 -20.87 13.01
N LEU A 83 -22.29 -19.88 12.48
CA LEU A 83 -22.12 -18.57 13.12
C LEU A 83 -23.44 -17.80 13.23
N SER A 84 -24.31 -17.89 12.21
CA SER A 84 -25.66 -17.33 12.25
C SER A 84 -26.54 -17.97 13.34
N LYS A 85 -26.37 -19.28 13.61
CA LYS A 85 -27.06 -19.93 14.74
C LYS A 85 -26.49 -19.46 16.08
N ALA A 86 -25.16 -19.33 16.19
CA ALA A 86 -24.50 -18.88 17.41
C ALA A 86 -24.98 -17.48 17.85
N VAL A 87 -24.98 -16.50 16.95
CA VAL A 87 -25.44 -15.12 17.27
C VAL A 87 -26.94 -15.04 17.57
N LYS A 88 -27.76 -15.97 17.07
CA LYS A 88 -29.19 -16.04 17.40
C LYS A 88 -29.44 -16.64 18.77
N LEU A 89 -28.66 -17.65 19.16
CA LEU A 89 -28.77 -18.31 20.47
C LEU A 89 -28.21 -17.43 21.58
N ASP A 90 -27.08 -16.77 21.35
CA ASP A 90 -26.52 -15.77 22.25
C ASP A 90 -26.06 -14.52 21.48
N PRO A 91 -26.92 -13.49 21.41
CA PRO A 91 -26.55 -12.22 20.79
C PRO A 91 -25.38 -11.49 21.46
N LYS A 92 -25.05 -11.80 22.72
CA LYS A 92 -23.93 -11.17 23.44
C LYS A 92 -22.59 -11.84 23.16
N LEU A 93 -22.57 -12.95 22.41
CA LEU A 93 -21.37 -13.68 22.08
C LEU A 93 -20.55 -12.95 21.00
N VAL A 94 -19.70 -12.02 21.46
CA VAL A 94 -18.86 -11.14 20.64
C VAL A 94 -18.02 -11.88 19.61
N GLU A 95 -17.42 -13.01 19.99
CA GLU A 95 -16.59 -13.81 19.08
C GLU A 95 -17.40 -14.36 17.90
N ALA A 96 -18.67 -14.76 18.11
CA ALA A 96 -19.53 -15.24 17.04
C ALA A 96 -19.83 -14.12 16.02
N TRP A 97 -20.04 -12.89 16.48
CA TRP A 97 -20.20 -11.73 15.61
C TRP A 97 -18.92 -11.41 14.82
N ASN A 98 -17.76 -11.50 15.45
CA ASN A 98 -16.48 -11.29 14.76
C ASN A 98 -16.28 -12.32 13.66
N GLN A 99 -16.43 -13.61 13.98
CA GLN A 99 -16.28 -14.68 13.01
C GLN A 99 -17.32 -14.59 11.88
N LEU A 100 -18.57 -14.23 12.20
CA LEU A 100 -19.61 -14.03 11.17
C LEU A 100 -19.27 -12.86 10.25
N GLY A 101 -18.77 -11.76 10.82
CA GLY A 101 -18.32 -10.60 10.06
C GLY A 101 -17.17 -10.92 9.13
N GLU A 102 -16.17 -11.66 9.60
CA GLU A 102 -15.04 -12.14 8.80
C GLU A 102 -15.52 -13.04 7.66
N ASN A 103 -16.45 -13.96 7.92
CA ASN A 103 -17.01 -14.83 6.89
C ASN A 103 -17.80 -14.04 5.83
N TYR A 104 -18.62 -13.05 6.23
CA TYR A 104 -19.29 -12.15 5.30
C TYR A 104 -18.30 -11.31 4.49
N TRP A 105 -17.17 -10.96 5.08
CA TRP A 105 -16.12 -10.24 4.38
C TRP A 105 -15.46 -11.11 3.31
N LYS A 106 -15.14 -12.37 3.62
CA LYS A 106 -14.69 -13.38 2.64
C LYS A 106 -15.70 -13.62 1.51
N LYS A 107 -17.00 -13.47 1.79
CA LYS A 107 -18.09 -13.50 0.79
C LYS A 107 -18.17 -12.23 -0.08
N GLY A 108 -17.37 -11.20 0.20
CA GLY A 108 -17.42 -9.89 -0.46
C GLY A 108 -18.59 -9.01 0.01
N LYS A 109 -19.31 -9.38 1.07
CA LYS A 109 -20.43 -8.61 1.63
C LYS A 109 -19.95 -7.65 2.72
N VAL A 110 -19.08 -6.71 2.33
CA VAL A 110 -18.45 -5.72 3.22
C VAL A 110 -19.46 -4.95 4.12
N PRO A 111 -20.64 -4.51 3.62
CA PRO A 111 -21.62 -3.86 4.50
C PRO A 111 -22.19 -4.77 5.60
N LEU A 112 -22.38 -6.06 5.32
CA LEU A 112 -22.83 -7.03 6.33
C LEU A 112 -21.74 -7.30 7.36
N ALA A 113 -20.49 -7.38 6.91
CA ALA A 113 -19.33 -7.51 7.80
C ALA A 113 -19.23 -6.31 8.77
N LYS A 114 -19.37 -5.07 8.26
CA LYS A 114 -19.43 -3.85 9.10
C LYS A 114 -20.52 -3.94 10.16
N ASN A 115 -21.73 -4.39 9.79
CA ASN A 115 -22.83 -4.53 10.74
C ASN A 115 -22.49 -5.53 11.85
N CYS A 116 -21.85 -6.65 11.51
CA CYS A 116 -21.43 -7.66 12.50
C CYS A 116 -20.40 -7.09 13.49
N PHE A 117 -19.34 -6.43 12.99
CA PHE A 117 -18.31 -5.85 13.88
C PHE A 117 -18.87 -4.70 14.73
N THR A 118 -19.79 -3.91 14.20
CA THR A 118 -20.49 -2.87 14.97
C THR A 118 -21.38 -3.49 16.06
N GLY A 119 -22.11 -4.56 15.72
CA GLY A 119 -22.92 -5.32 16.67
C GLY A 119 -22.09 -5.92 17.81
N ALA A 120 -20.93 -6.50 17.48
CA ALA A 120 -19.97 -6.99 18.47
C ALA A 120 -19.54 -5.90 19.47
N LEU A 121 -19.20 -4.71 18.95
CA LEU A 121 -18.78 -3.56 19.78
C LEU A 121 -19.90 -2.98 20.64
N ASN A 122 -21.17 -3.11 20.23
CA ASN A 122 -22.31 -2.70 21.05
C ASN A 122 -22.49 -3.60 22.29
N HIS A 123 -22.00 -4.84 22.25
CA HIS A 123 -22.06 -5.77 23.37
C HIS A 123 -20.80 -5.70 24.26
N SER A 124 -19.62 -5.69 23.66
CA SER A 124 -18.37 -5.49 24.39
C SER A 124 -17.27 -4.94 23.50
N LYS A 125 -16.61 -3.89 23.97
CA LYS A 125 -15.43 -3.33 23.30
C LYS A 125 -14.29 -4.36 23.32
N ASN A 126 -13.76 -4.69 22.16
CA ASN A 126 -12.68 -5.68 22.01
C ASN A 126 -11.79 -5.33 20.80
N LYS A 127 -10.53 -5.77 20.85
CA LYS A 127 -9.51 -5.41 19.87
C LYS A 127 -9.77 -5.98 18.47
N ILE A 128 -10.35 -7.18 18.39
CA ILE A 128 -10.62 -7.88 17.11
C ILE A 128 -11.71 -7.12 16.32
N SER A 129 -12.84 -6.82 16.95
CA SER A 129 -13.90 -6.06 16.27
C SER A 129 -13.44 -4.67 15.82
N LEU A 130 -12.59 -4.00 16.61
CA LEU A 130 -12.04 -2.69 16.25
C LEU A 130 -11.12 -2.78 15.01
N ARG A 131 -10.24 -3.79 14.94
CA ARG A 131 -9.40 -4.04 13.76
C ARG A 131 -10.23 -4.33 12.53
N ASN A 132 -11.15 -5.27 12.65
CA ASN A 132 -11.95 -5.71 11.52
C ASN A 132 -12.87 -4.60 11.03
N LEU A 133 -13.44 -3.80 11.95
CA LEU A 133 -14.20 -2.60 11.60
C LEU A 133 -13.31 -1.57 10.87
N SER A 134 -12.10 -1.33 11.36
CA SER A 134 -11.12 -0.47 10.69
C SER A 134 -10.86 -0.95 9.26
N MET A 135 -10.65 -2.24 9.04
CA MET A 135 -10.38 -2.80 7.72
C MET A 135 -11.55 -2.60 6.76
N VAL A 136 -12.77 -2.98 7.15
CA VAL A 136 -13.95 -2.87 6.26
C VAL A 136 -14.33 -1.42 5.96
N LEU A 137 -14.13 -0.49 6.90
CA LEU A 137 -14.40 0.93 6.66
C LEU A 137 -13.64 1.49 5.47
N ARG A 138 -12.42 1.00 5.19
CA ARG A 138 -11.60 1.47 4.06
C ARG A 138 -11.96 0.85 2.72
N GLN A 139 -12.78 -0.20 2.74
CA GLN A 139 -13.24 -0.91 1.54
C GLN A 139 -14.67 -0.54 1.14
N ILE A 140 -15.42 0.13 2.01
CA ILE A 140 -16.75 0.61 1.68
C ILE A 140 -16.62 1.70 0.61
N GLY A 141 -17.38 1.55 -0.48
CA GLY A 141 -17.47 2.55 -1.52
C GLY A 141 -18.18 3.82 -1.04
N GLY A 142 -18.13 4.86 -1.86
CA GLY A 142 -18.76 6.14 -1.58
C GLY A 142 -18.18 7.22 -2.45
N ASN A 143 -18.76 8.42 -2.39
CA ASN A 143 -18.14 9.58 -3.00
C ASN A 143 -16.84 9.96 -2.25
N PRO A 144 -15.95 10.80 -2.81
CA PRO A 144 -14.67 11.13 -2.20
C PRO A 144 -14.76 11.66 -0.75
N SER A 145 -15.80 12.43 -0.43
CA SER A 145 -16.02 12.96 0.93
C SER A 145 -16.41 11.87 1.93
N GLU A 146 -17.32 10.97 1.53
CA GLU A 146 -17.69 9.81 2.34
C GLU A 146 -16.49 8.89 2.58
N ARG A 147 -15.69 8.64 1.53
CA ARG A 147 -14.49 7.82 1.64
C ARG A 147 -13.46 8.44 2.59
N ALA A 148 -13.24 9.75 2.52
CA ALA A 148 -12.33 10.43 3.46
C ALA A 148 -12.79 10.26 4.91
N LYS A 149 -14.09 10.49 5.18
CA LYS A 149 -14.67 10.30 6.52
C LYS A 149 -14.58 8.85 7.01
N GLN A 150 -14.84 7.88 6.15
CA GLN A 150 -14.72 6.46 6.48
C GLN A 150 -13.28 6.06 6.80
N VAL A 151 -12.31 6.64 6.09
CA VAL A 151 -10.88 6.42 6.33
C VAL A 151 -10.42 7.08 7.64
N GLU A 152 -10.92 8.27 7.96
CA GLU A 152 -10.69 8.89 9.28
C GLU A 152 -11.26 8.02 10.41
N GLU A 153 -12.49 7.54 10.27
CA GLU A 153 -13.10 6.60 11.23
C GLU A 153 -12.28 5.31 11.36
N SER A 154 -11.76 4.80 10.24
CA SER A 154 -10.89 3.61 10.21
C SER A 154 -9.61 3.82 11.03
N VAL A 155 -8.98 5.00 10.93
CA VAL A 155 -7.79 5.35 11.73
C VAL A 155 -8.12 5.37 13.21
N GLU A 156 -9.25 5.96 13.60
CA GLU A 156 -9.68 6.00 15.00
C GLU A 156 -9.94 4.59 15.56
N LYS A 157 -10.62 3.72 14.82
CA LYS A 157 -10.83 2.32 15.25
C LYS A 157 -9.53 1.53 15.36
N ALA A 158 -8.57 1.74 14.45
CA ALA A 158 -7.26 1.11 14.55
C ALA A 158 -6.46 1.61 15.75
N LYS A 159 -6.49 2.91 16.06
CA LYS A 159 -5.87 3.48 17.27
C LYS A 159 -6.49 2.90 18.53
N GLU A 160 -7.82 2.80 18.60
CA GLU A 160 -8.51 2.17 19.71
C GLU A 160 -8.08 0.70 19.87
N ALA A 161 -7.90 -0.04 18.79
CA ALA A 161 -7.43 -1.43 18.85
C ALA A 161 -6.01 -1.54 19.43
N VAL A 162 -5.09 -0.66 19.00
CA VAL A 162 -3.72 -0.57 19.55
C VAL A 162 -3.74 -0.19 21.02
N GLN A 163 -4.61 0.73 21.44
CA GLN A 163 -4.72 1.13 22.85
C GLN A 163 -5.16 -0.02 23.76
N MET A 164 -5.93 -0.98 23.24
CA MET A 164 -6.33 -2.16 24.02
C MET A 164 -5.17 -3.13 24.23
N ASP A 165 -4.23 -3.19 23.28
CA ASP A 165 -3.06 -4.06 23.36
C ASP A 165 -1.93 -3.52 22.49
N ILE A 166 -1.00 -2.80 23.12
CA ILE A 166 0.12 -2.14 22.44
C ILE A 166 1.18 -3.13 21.93
N GLN A 167 1.13 -4.39 22.37
CA GLN A 167 2.07 -5.45 21.95
C GLN A 167 1.56 -6.22 20.74
N ASP A 168 0.27 -6.08 20.40
CA ASP A 168 -0.33 -6.80 19.29
C ASP A 168 0.05 -6.18 17.95
N GLY A 169 0.92 -6.87 17.21
CA GLY A 169 1.44 -6.40 15.94
C GLY A 169 0.38 -6.32 14.85
N THR A 170 -0.65 -7.15 14.89
CA THR A 170 -1.77 -7.06 13.94
C THR A 170 -2.52 -5.74 14.11
N SER A 171 -2.71 -5.24 15.35
CA SER A 171 -3.28 -3.89 15.54
C SER A 171 -2.44 -2.81 14.88
N TRP A 172 -1.13 -2.89 15.04
CA TRP A 172 -0.18 -1.93 14.46
C TRP A 172 -0.14 -2.01 12.94
N LEU A 173 -0.21 -3.21 12.36
CA LEU A 173 -0.36 -3.42 10.92
C LEU A 173 -1.64 -2.76 10.40
N ILE A 174 -2.77 -2.99 11.06
CA ILE A 174 -4.05 -2.36 10.67
C ILE A 174 -4.01 -0.84 10.80
N LEU A 175 -3.35 -0.31 11.84
CA LEU A 175 -3.13 1.13 11.99
C LEU A 175 -2.25 1.70 10.88
N GLY A 176 -1.18 1.00 10.50
CA GLY A 176 -0.34 1.35 9.36
C GLY A 176 -1.14 1.42 8.07
N ASN A 177 -1.98 0.42 7.80
CA ASN A 177 -2.87 0.37 6.65
C ASN A 177 -3.91 1.50 6.65
N ALA A 178 -4.42 1.88 7.84
CA ALA A 178 -5.36 2.99 7.98
C ALA A 178 -4.70 4.34 7.68
N TYR A 179 -3.51 4.59 8.23
CA TYR A 179 -2.74 5.80 7.93
C TYR A 179 -2.31 5.88 6.46
N MET A 180 -1.92 4.76 5.86
CA MET A 180 -1.62 4.69 4.44
C MET A 180 -2.85 5.12 3.62
N SER A 181 -4.02 4.54 3.92
CA SER A 181 -5.26 4.92 3.23
C SER A 181 -5.63 6.38 3.44
N LEU A 182 -5.39 6.93 4.65
CA LEU A 182 -5.61 8.34 4.96
C LEU A 182 -4.73 9.23 4.08
N PHE A 183 -3.44 8.91 3.97
CA PHE A 183 -2.50 9.64 3.12
C PHE A 183 -3.00 9.75 1.68
N PHE A 184 -3.54 8.67 1.09
CA PHE A 184 -4.08 8.72 -0.27
C PHE A 184 -5.47 9.37 -0.37
N ALA A 185 -6.30 9.29 0.67
CA ALA A 185 -7.62 9.89 0.67
C ALA A 185 -7.60 11.43 0.78
N VAL A 186 -6.62 12.01 1.49
CA VAL A 186 -6.56 13.46 1.77
C VAL A 186 -5.51 14.22 0.96
N GLY A 187 -5.10 13.68 -0.20
CA GLY A 187 -4.24 14.40 -1.15
C GLY A 187 -2.75 14.44 -0.80
N GLN A 188 -2.24 13.44 -0.07
CA GLN A 188 -0.80 13.19 0.14
C GLN A 188 -0.02 14.32 0.80
N ALA A 189 -0.71 15.26 1.46
CA ALA A 189 -0.12 16.41 2.16
C ALA A 189 -0.02 16.21 3.68
N SER A 190 -0.37 15.02 4.19
CA SER A 190 -0.42 14.72 5.63
C SER A 190 0.82 13.94 6.09
N GLN A 191 1.11 14.02 7.40
CA GLN A 191 2.12 13.19 8.06
C GLN A 191 1.73 11.70 8.14
N ALA A 192 0.60 11.31 7.54
CA ALA A 192 0.04 9.98 7.66
C ALA A 192 0.95 8.90 7.04
N LEU A 193 1.72 9.21 5.99
CA LEU A 193 2.67 8.23 5.45
C LEU A 193 3.79 7.89 6.45
N ASP A 194 4.39 8.89 7.09
CA ASP A 194 5.39 8.68 8.15
C ASP A 194 4.78 7.91 9.35
N GLN A 195 3.55 8.25 9.75
CA GLN A 195 2.83 7.51 10.80
C GLN A 195 2.56 6.04 10.40
N SER A 196 2.24 5.80 9.14
CA SER A 196 2.06 4.46 8.58
C SER A 196 3.35 3.64 8.69
N MET A 197 4.48 4.22 8.27
CA MET A 197 5.80 3.56 8.33
C MET A 197 6.22 3.24 9.77
N LYS A 198 5.96 4.16 10.71
CA LYS A 198 6.19 3.92 12.15
C LYS A 198 5.31 2.79 12.70
N ALA A 199 4.05 2.73 12.29
CA ALA A 199 3.14 1.67 12.71
C ALA A 199 3.57 0.29 12.16
N TYR A 200 3.98 0.21 10.88
CA TYR A 200 4.54 -1.03 10.34
C TYR A 200 5.83 -1.48 11.05
N ALA A 201 6.72 -0.54 11.37
CA ALA A 201 7.94 -0.85 12.11
C ALA A 201 7.65 -1.38 13.54
N GLN A 202 6.57 -0.91 14.17
CA GLN A 202 6.13 -1.42 15.45
C GLN A 202 5.45 -2.80 15.32
N ALA A 203 4.68 -3.02 14.25
CA ALA A 203 4.04 -4.31 13.97
C ALA A 203 5.07 -5.43 13.78
N GLU A 204 6.19 -5.16 13.09
CA GLU A 204 7.25 -6.14 12.81
C GLU A 204 7.95 -6.69 14.08
N LYS A 205 7.73 -6.09 15.25
CA LYS A 205 8.27 -6.58 16.53
C LYS A 205 7.52 -7.80 17.06
N ASP A 206 6.28 -8.01 16.62
CA ASP A 206 5.47 -9.18 16.94
C ASP A 206 5.73 -10.28 15.89
N PRO A 207 6.12 -11.52 16.29
CA PRO A 207 6.37 -12.62 15.36
C PRO A 207 5.22 -12.90 14.39
N VAL A 208 3.96 -12.81 14.85
CA VAL A 208 2.79 -13.10 14.00
C VAL A 208 2.68 -12.07 12.89
N ALA A 209 2.77 -10.78 13.23
CA ALA A 209 2.70 -9.70 12.25
C ALA A 209 3.96 -9.62 11.36
N ARG A 210 5.13 -9.93 11.91
CA ARG A 210 6.40 -10.00 11.16
C ARG A 210 6.32 -11.01 10.01
N ASP A 211 5.64 -12.12 10.23
CA ASP A 211 5.48 -13.19 9.22
C ASP A 211 4.15 -13.09 8.46
N ASN A 212 3.46 -11.94 8.55
CA ASN A 212 2.29 -11.63 7.74
C ASN A 212 2.72 -11.05 6.37
N PRO A 213 2.30 -11.65 5.23
CA PRO A 213 2.66 -11.17 3.90
C PRO A 213 2.13 -9.76 3.59
N ASP A 214 0.95 -9.40 4.10
CA ASP A 214 0.32 -8.08 3.88
C ASP A 214 1.14 -6.95 4.47
N LEU A 215 1.82 -7.19 5.59
CA LEU A 215 2.71 -6.20 6.20
C LEU A 215 3.83 -5.81 5.24
N HIS A 216 4.51 -6.80 4.66
CA HIS A 216 5.63 -6.56 3.76
C HIS A 216 5.18 -5.97 2.44
N PHE A 217 4.07 -6.44 1.89
CA PHE A 217 3.51 -5.92 0.65
C PHE A 217 3.06 -4.46 0.79
N ASN A 218 2.24 -4.14 1.80
CA ASN A 218 1.73 -2.77 1.98
C ASN A 218 2.86 -1.78 2.30
N ARG A 219 3.85 -2.20 3.10
CA ARG A 219 5.05 -1.41 3.36
C ARG A 219 5.90 -1.22 2.10
N ALA A 220 6.01 -2.24 1.24
CA ALA A 220 6.70 -2.12 -0.04
C ALA A 220 6.02 -1.14 -1.01
N VAL A 221 4.68 -1.11 -1.01
CA VAL A 221 3.90 -0.12 -1.78
C VAL A 221 4.21 1.30 -1.30
N ALA A 222 4.28 1.53 0.02
CA ALA A 222 4.68 2.82 0.58
C ALA A 222 6.11 3.21 0.16
N TYR A 223 7.08 2.30 0.32
CA TYR A 223 8.45 2.55 -0.13
C TYR A 223 8.57 2.82 -1.63
N LYS A 224 7.80 2.12 -2.47
CA LYS A 224 7.74 2.36 -3.92
C LYS A 224 7.22 3.76 -4.22
N TYR A 225 6.21 4.23 -3.49
CA TYR A 225 5.68 5.59 -3.62
C TYR A 225 6.72 6.65 -3.24
N GLU A 226 7.51 6.41 -2.19
CA GLU A 226 8.61 7.27 -1.74
C GLU A 226 9.89 7.17 -2.59
N GLU A 227 9.89 6.34 -3.65
CA GLU A 227 11.05 6.02 -4.49
C GLU A 227 12.21 5.33 -3.73
N ASN A 228 11.93 4.74 -2.57
CA ASN A 228 12.83 3.84 -1.87
C ASN A 228 12.75 2.42 -2.47
N TYR A 229 13.20 2.32 -3.72
CA TYR A 229 13.10 1.08 -4.51
C TYR A 229 13.82 -0.13 -3.90
N PRO A 230 14.98 -0.02 -3.21
CA PRO A 230 15.60 -1.18 -2.56
C PRO A 230 14.67 -1.82 -1.52
N GLN A 231 14.06 -1.02 -0.65
CA GLN A 231 13.16 -1.51 0.38
C GLN A 231 11.84 -2.01 -0.21
N ALA A 232 11.35 -1.38 -1.28
CA ALA A 232 10.17 -1.86 -2.01
C ALA A 232 10.38 -3.26 -2.60
N LEU A 233 11.50 -3.49 -3.33
CA LEU A 233 11.83 -4.78 -3.90
C LEU A 233 12.03 -5.86 -2.82
N ALA A 234 12.70 -5.52 -1.72
CA ALA A 234 12.87 -6.43 -0.60
C ALA A 234 11.53 -6.83 0.04
N GLY A 235 10.62 -5.87 0.24
CA GLY A 235 9.30 -6.15 0.81
C GLY A 235 8.41 -6.98 -0.12
N PHE A 236 8.38 -6.71 -1.43
CA PHE A 236 7.67 -7.56 -2.39
C PHE A 236 8.25 -8.98 -2.45
N SER A 237 9.58 -9.12 -2.43
CA SER A 237 10.23 -10.42 -2.37
C SER A 237 9.92 -11.15 -1.06
N ARG A 238 9.81 -10.45 0.07
CA ARG A 238 9.46 -11.07 1.36
C ARG A 238 8.00 -11.52 1.39
N ALA A 239 7.08 -10.69 0.90
CA ALA A 239 5.66 -11.04 0.80
C ALA A 239 5.44 -12.27 -0.08
N SER A 240 6.11 -12.36 -1.25
CA SER A 240 6.01 -13.55 -2.13
C SER A 240 6.61 -14.82 -1.53
N GLN A 241 7.59 -14.72 -0.63
CA GLN A 241 8.12 -15.88 0.09
C GLN A 241 7.18 -16.33 1.22
N LEU A 242 6.50 -15.40 1.88
CA LEU A 242 5.55 -15.67 2.96
C LEU A 242 4.23 -16.24 2.44
N ASP A 243 3.79 -15.81 1.26
CA ASP A 243 2.67 -16.41 0.54
C ASP A 243 3.02 -16.60 -0.95
N PRO A 244 3.58 -17.77 -1.31
CA PRO A 244 3.89 -18.10 -2.71
C PRO A 244 2.66 -18.26 -3.61
N SER A 245 1.46 -18.42 -3.03
CA SER A 245 0.22 -18.56 -3.79
C SER A 245 -0.39 -17.22 -4.19
N TRP A 246 0.04 -16.13 -3.55
CA TRP A 246 -0.38 -14.77 -3.87
C TRP A 246 0.49 -14.19 -5.00
N PRO A 247 -0.07 -13.92 -6.21
CA PRO A 247 0.72 -13.50 -7.36
C PRO A 247 1.12 -12.01 -7.34
N ASP A 248 0.41 -11.15 -6.60
CA ASP A 248 0.61 -9.70 -6.69
C ASP A 248 2.01 -9.26 -6.26
N PRO A 249 2.62 -9.77 -5.16
CA PRO A 249 3.96 -9.37 -4.76
C PRO A 249 5.00 -9.68 -5.84
N GLN A 250 4.96 -10.88 -6.45
CA GLN A 250 5.87 -11.25 -7.53
C GLN A 250 5.66 -10.37 -8.76
N THR A 251 4.40 -10.08 -9.10
CA THR A 251 4.03 -9.22 -10.22
C THR A 251 4.54 -7.79 -10.00
N GLN A 252 4.36 -7.25 -8.80
CA GLN A 252 4.83 -5.91 -8.42
C GLN A 252 6.36 -5.81 -8.40
N GLU A 253 7.04 -6.84 -7.91
CA GLU A 253 8.50 -6.94 -7.96
C GLU A 253 9.01 -6.91 -9.41
N ALA A 254 8.42 -7.72 -10.29
CA ALA A 254 8.78 -7.81 -11.69
C ALA A 254 8.53 -6.47 -12.43
N HIS A 255 7.35 -5.87 -12.22
CA HIS A 255 7.02 -4.56 -12.78
C HIS A 255 8.00 -3.48 -12.36
N LEU A 256 8.41 -3.46 -11.08
CA LEU A 256 9.37 -2.48 -10.58
C LEU A 256 10.76 -2.68 -11.19
N LEU A 257 11.23 -3.93 -11.32
CA LEU A 257 12.50 -4.23 -12.00
C LEU A 257 12.49 -3.79 -13.47
N THR A 258 11.41 -4.08 -14.20
CA THR A 258 11.24 -3.62 -15.59
C THR A 258 11.24 -2.10 -15.67
N PHE A 259 10.54 -1.41 -14.76
CA PHE A 259 10.55 0.05 -14.69
C PHE A 259 11.97 0.60 -14.49
N LEU A 260 12.72 0.09 -13.50
CA LEU A 260 14.08 0.55 -13.22
C LEU A 260 15.04 0.29 -14.39
N SER A 261 14.90 -0.85 -15.07
CA SER A 261 15.66 -1.17 -16.28
C SER A 261 15.37 -0.17 -17.40
N ASN A 262 14.09 0.12 -17.65
CA ASN A 262 13.68 1.08 -18.66
C ASN A 262 14.16 2.50 -18.35
N VAL A 263 14.09 2.93 -17.08
CA VAL A 263 14.61 4.23 -16.63
C VAL A 263 16.11 4.33 -16.90
N LYS A 264 16.89 3.32 -16.47
CA LYS A 264 18.34 3.29 -16.69
C LYS A 264 18.69 3.33 -18.17
N GLU A 265 18.10 2.44 -18.97
CA GLU A 265 18.39 2.33 -20.41
C GLU A 265 18.02 3.62 -21.16
N LEU A 266 16.80 4.12 -20.97
CA LEU A 266 16.30 5.26 -21.72
C LEU A 266 16.96 6.58 -21.30
N THR A 267 17.34 6.71 -20.03
CA THR A 267 18.14 7.86 -19.57
C THR A 267 19.51 7.86 -20.24
N GLN A 268 20.23 6.74 -20.18
CA GLN A 268 21.57 6.60 -20.78
C GLN A 268 21.55 6.79 -22.31
N ALA A 269 20.53 6.27 -22.98
CA ALA A 269 20.36 6.40 -24.42
C ALA A 269 19.71 7.73 -24.86
N LYS A 270 19.45 8.68 -23.94
CA LYS A 270 18.77 9.95 -24.20
C LYS A 270 17.47 9.76 -25.01
N GLY A 271 16.64 8.82 -24.57
CA GLY A 271 15.38 8.44 -25.22
C GLY A 271 15.55 7.77 -26.59
N LYS A 272 16.76 7.29 -26.94
CA LYS A 272 17.12 6.77 -28.27
C LYS A 272 16.93 7.80 -29.39
N ILE A 273 17.02 9.10 -29.06
CA ILE A 273 16.95 10.19 -30.02
C ILE A 273 18.28 10.28 -30.80
N LYS A 274 18.21 10.40 -32.12
CA LYS A 274 19.40 10.56 -32.98
C LYS A 274 20.17 11.84 -32.60
N PRO A 275 21.51 11.83 -32.54
CA PRO A 275 22.31 12.98 -32.09
C PRO A 275 21.99 14.30 -32.78
N LYS A 276 21.83 14.31 -34.11
CA LYS A 276 21.46 15.54 -34.86
C LYS A 276 20.11 16.10 -34.43
N ARG A 277 19.12 15.24 -34.20
CA ARG A 277 17.78 15.65 -33.74
C ARG A 277 17.82 16.15 -32.30
N LEU A 278 18.61 15.51 -31.45
CA LEU A 278 18.83 15.92 -30.06
C LEU A 278 19.41 17.34 -30.01
N GLN A 279 20.44 17.61 -30.81
CA GLN A 279 21.06 18.93 -30.91
C GLN A 279 20.04 20.00 -31.32
N THR A 280 19.24 19.74 -32.37
CA THR A 280 18.17 20.65 -32.79
C THR A 280 17.12 20.89 -31.69
N MET A 281 16.79 19.87 -30.89
CA MET A 281 15.87 20.02 -29.77
C MET A 281 16.47 20.95 -28.70
N ILE A 282 17.72 20.75 -28.33
CA ILE A 282 18.44 21.54 -27.32
C ILE A 282 18.60 23.00 -27.75
N GLU A 283 19.02 23.24 -29.00
CA GLU A 283 19.11 24.59 -29.59
C GLU A 283 17.76 25.32 -29.63
N GLY A 284 16.66 24.56 -29.61
CA GLY A 284 15.30 25.09 -29.55
C GLY A 284 14.84 25.56 -28.16
N LEU A 285 15.63 25.36 -27.10
CA LEU A 285 15.32 25.86 -25.76
C LEU A 285 15.41 27.38 -25.69
N LYS A 286 14.37 28.03 -25.16
CA LYS A 286 14.30 29.49 -25.06
C LYS A 286 14.02 29.93 -23.63
N SER A 287 14.46 31.13 -23.26
CA SER A 287 14.15 31.73 -21.96
C SER A 287 12.63 31.88 -21.74
N SER A 288 11.85 32.06 -22.81
CA SER A 288 10.39 32.08 -22.78
C SER A 288 9.77 30.75 -22.32
N ASP A 289 10.49 29.63 -22.46
CA ASP A 289 9.99 28.30 -22.07
C ASP A 289 9.94 28.13 -20.54
N LEU A 290 10.65 28.98 -19.79
CA LEU A 290 10.49 29.11 -18.33
C LEU A 290 9.10 29.65 -17.94
N GLY A 291 8.39 30.27 -18.89
CA GLY A 291 7.05 30.83 -18.68
C GLY A 291 7.01 31.76 -17.46
N PRO A 292 6.15 31.53 -16.47
CA PRO A 292 6.07 32.38 -15.28
C PRO A 292 7.37 32.43 -14.45
N TYR A 293 8.25 31.42 -14.56
CA TYR A 293 9.53 31.41 -13.85
C TYR A 293 10.60 32.29 -14.51
N SER A 294 10.36 32.77 -15.73
CA SER A 294 11.29 33.68 -16.44
C SER A 294 11.47 35.02 -15.73
N GLY A 295 10.46 35.47 -14.98
CA GLY A 295 10.53 36.67 -14.14
C GLY A 295 11.40 36.52 -12.89
N GLY A 296 11.99 35.34 -12.67
CA GLY A 296 12.87 35.09 -11.53
C GLY A 296 12.15 34.88 -10.21
N THR A 297 10.83 34.68 -10.21
CA THR A 297 10.05 34.46 -8.98
C THR A 297 9.17 33.22 -9.08
N TYR A 298 9.05 32.46 -7.99
CA TYR A 298 8.12 31.34 -7.85
C TYR A 298 7.34 31.48 -6.56
N THR A 299 6.02 31.31 -6.63
CA THR A 299 5.18 31.16 -5.45
C THR A 299 4.79 29.70 -5.33
N SER A 300 5.24 29.06 -4.26
CA SER A 300 4.90 27.68 -3.94
C SER A 300 3.39 27.52 -3.70
N PRO A 301 2.85 26.29 -3.77
CA PRO A 301 1.46 26.02 -3.39
C PRO A 301 1.11 26.47 -1.96
N LEU A 302 2.11 26.64 -1.10
CA LEU A 302 1.97 27.14 0.28
C LEU A 302 1.90 28.68 0.36
N GLY A 303 1.96 29.39 -0.77
CA GLY A 303 1.90 30.85 -0.83
C GLY A 303 3.23 31.55 -0.54
N ILE A 304 4.32 30.80 -0.39
CA ILE A 304 5.66 31.35 -0.15
C ILE A 304 6.30 31.70 -1.49
N SER A 305 6.64 32.98 -1.68
CA SER A 305 7.36 33.47 -2.85
C SER A 305 8.87 33.45 -2.64
N VAL A 306 9.60 32.99 -3.65
CA VAL A 306 11.07 32.90 -3.65
C VAL A 306 11.63 33.38 -4.98
N ASP A 307 12.84 33.91 -4.94
CA ASP A 307 13.60 34.20 -6.15
C ASP A 307 14.19 32.91 -6.73
N LEU A 308 14.13 32.78 -8.05
CA LEU A 308 14.61 31.65 -8.82
C LEU A 308 15.79 32.04 -9.70
N SER A 309 16.82 31.19 -9.67
CA SER A 309 17.95 31.23 -10.60
C SER A 309 17.97 29.97 -11.45
N LYS A 310 18.11 30.11 -12.78
CA LYS A 310 18.29 28.96 -13.67
C LYS A 310 19.59 28.26 -13.31
N CYS A 311 19.56 26.93 -13.20
CA CYS A 311 20.76 26.10 -13.07
C CYS A 311 20.72 24.93 -14.05
N LYS A 312 21.89 24.29 -14.24
CA LYS A 312 22.05 23.11 -15.07
C LYS A 312 21.70 21.85 -14.28
N PHE A 313 21.42 20.75 -14.98
CA PHE A 313 21.11 19.47 -14.33
C PHE A 313 22.34 18.90 -13.62
N SER A 314 23.53 19.14 -14.18
CA SER A 314 24.82 18.72 -13.62
C SER A 314 25.14 19.39 -12.27
N GLU A 315 24.58 20.57 -12.01
CA GLU A 315 24.79 21.38 -10.80
C GLU A 315 23.86 20.98 -9.64
N LEU A 316 22.84 20.16 -9.91
CA LEU A 316 21.87 19.76 -8.89
C LEU A 316 22.51 18.85 -7.84
N LYS A 317 22.16 19.11 -6.58
CA LYS A 317 22.50 18.26 -5.42
C LYS A 317 21.35 17.30 -5.13
N ALA A 318 21.65 16.15 -4.54
CA ALA A 318 20.68 15.11 -4.17
C ALA A 318 19.83 15.49 -2.95
N GLU A 319 19.09 16.58 -3.10
CA GLU A 319 18.21 17.22 -2.11
C GLU A 319 17.17 18.09 -2.84
N VAL A 320 16.35 18.81 -2.10
CA VAL A 320 15.52 19.87 -2.67
C VAL A 320 16.42 21.06 -3.02
N ASN A 321 16.53 21.38 -4.31
CA ASN A 321 17.38 22.48 -4.77
C ASN A 321 16.62 23.81 -4.70
N HIS A 322 16.54 24.38 -3.49
CA HIS A 322 15.84 25.64 -3.22
C HIS A 322 16.32 26.80 -4.10
N ASN A 323 15.40 27.71 -4.45
CA ASN A 323 15.70 28.89 -5.27
C ASN A 323 16.28 28.59 -6.67
N LYS A 324 16.16 27.34 -7.14
CA LYS A 324 16.63 26.92 -8.47
C LYS A 324 15.48 26.59 -9.39
N VAL A 325 15.69 26.79 -10.69
CA VAL A 325 14.81 26.29 -11.74
C VAL A 325 15.63 25.62 -12.83
N ILE A 326 15.17 24.47 -13.28
CA ILE A 326 15.78 23.73 -14.39
C ILE A 326 14.86 23.79 -15.60
N LEU A 327 15.45 23.71 -16.80
CA LEU A 327 14.73 23.72 -18.08
C LEU A 327 15.39 22.70 -19.01
N GLY A 328 14.59 21.90 -19.69
CA GLY A 328 15.11 20.97 -20.69
C GLY A 328 14.05 20.41 -21.62
N LYS A 329 14.48 19.58 -22.57
CA LYS A 329 13.65 18.96 -23.59
C LYS A 329 13.30 17.53 -23.26
N VAL A 330 12.03 17.17 -23.37
CA VAL A 330 11.57 15.79 -23.22
C VAL A 330 12.08 14.93 -24.36
N VAL A 331 12.77 13.83 -24.05
CA VAL A 331 13.35 12.91 -25.05
C VAL A 331 12.62 11.57 -25.14
N CYS A 332 11.98 11.13 -24.05
CA CYS A 332 11.10 9.95 -24.06
C CYS A 332 10.14 9.98 -22.88
N THR A 333 9.09 9.16 -22.97
CA THR A 333 8.20 8.80 -21.86
C THR A 333 8.43 7.34 -21.50
N ILE A 334 8.42 7.02 -20.21
CA ILE A 334 8.64 5.66 -19.71
C ILE A 334 7.28 5.12 -19.26
N ALA A 335 6.85 4.04 -19.92
CA ALA A 335 5.60 3.38 -19.58
C ALA A 335 5.70 2.64 -18.24
N THR A 336 4.67 2.78 -17.43
CA THR A 336 4.47 2.06 -16.16
C THR A 336 3.19 1.24 -16.27
N SER A 337 3.13 0.09 -15.58
CA SER A 337 1.91 -0.72 -15.47
C SER A 337 0.85 -0.05 -14.58
N GLU A 338 1.26 0.92 -13.76
CA GLU A 338 0.40 1.72 -12.90
C GLU A 338 0.27 3.15 -13.44
N PRO A 339 -0.87 3.83 -13.19
CA PRO A 339 -1.11 5.17 -13.70
C PRO A 339 -0.20 6.26 -13.09
N VAL A 340 0.46 5.97 -11.97
CA VAL A 340 1.32 6.90 -11.23
C VAL A 340 2.61 6.17 -10.82
N PRO A 341 3.79 6.80 -10.93
CA PRO A 341 4.04 8.14 -11.47
C PRO A 341 4.05 8.18 -13.01
N PHE A 342 3.70 9.33 -13.59
CA PHE A 342 4.02 9.62 -14.99
C PHE A 342 5.52 9.90 -15.08
N THR A 343 6.24 9.10 -15.86
CA THR A 343 7.70 9.17 -15.92
C THR A 343 8.18 9.54 -17.32
N PHE A 344 9.10 10.49 -17.42
CA PHE A 344 9.72 10.89 -18.68
C PHE A 344 11.19 11.22 -18.47
N CYS A 345 12.00 11.21 -19.55
CA CYS A 345 13.37 11.71 -19.49
C CYS A 345 13.43 13.07 -20.20
N MET A 346 14.26 13.97 -19.66
CA MET A 346 14.55 15.24 -20.29
C MET A 346 16.05 15.54 -20.29
N VAL A 347 16.46 16.37 -21.25
CA VAL A 347 17.86 16.80 -21.45
C VAL A 347 17.99 18.32 -21.33
N ASP A 348 19.05 18.81 -20.70
CA ASP A 348 19.38 20.23 -20.66
C ASP A 348 20.33 20.65 -21.80
N ASP A 349 20.81 21.89 -21.74
CA ASP A 349 21.77 22.50 -22.67
C ASP A 349 23.18 21.91 -22.58
N ASP A 350 23.53 21.24 -21.48
CA ASP A 350 24.78 20.48 -21.31
C ASP A 350 24.66 19.01 -21.75
N GLU A 351 23.55 18.66 -22.41
CA GLU A 351 23.17 17.30 -22.78
C GLU A 351 23.08 16.31 -21.60
N THR A 352 22.96 16.80 -20.37
CA THR A 352 22.72 15.97 -19.19
C THR A 352 21.28 15.47 -19.24
N CYS A 353 21.10 14.15 -19.23
CA CYS A 353 19.78 13.52 -19.27
C CYS A 353 19.39 13.06 -17.87
N LEU A 354 18.20 13.46 -17.41
CA LEU A 354 17.62 12.99 -16.15
C LEU A 354 16.19 12.48 -16.35
N PRO A 355 15.82 11.35 -15.72
CA PRO A 355 14.44 10.94 -15.58
C PRO A 355 13.73 11.83 -14.55
N VAL A 356 12.45 12.09 -14.81
CA VAL A 356 11.54 12.86 -13.96
C VAL A 356 10.31 12.00 -13.68
N THR A 357 10.00 11.80 -12.40
CA THR A 357 8.78 11.14 -11.92
C THR A 357 7.78 12.21 -11.48
N VAL A 358 6.58 12.20 -12.05
CA VAL A 358 5.50 13.14 -11.71
C VAL A 358 4.35 12.41 -11.04
N TYR A 359 4.09 12.79 -9.80
CA TYR A 359 2.99 12.28 -8.98
C TYR A 359 1.78 13.20 -9.04
N ASN A 360 0.65 12.68 -8.58
CA ASN A 360 -0.62 13.41 -8.53
C ASN A 360 -1.06 14.00 -9.88
N ILE A 361 -0.74 13.31 -10.98
CA ILE A 361 -1.09 13.72 -12.33
C ILE A 361 -2.37 13.03 -12.79
N ALA A 362 -3.29 13.80 -13.35
CA ALA A 362 -4.55 13.29 -13.87
C ALA A 362 -4.31 12.33 -15.05
N GLN A 363 -5.07 11.24 -15.10
CA GLN A 363 -4.95 10.25 -16.18
C GLN A 363 -5.12 10.92 -17.55
N GLY A 364 -4.23 10.58 -18.50
CA GLY A 364 -4.20 11.20 -19.83
C GLY A 364 -3.51 12.57 -19.89
N SER A 365 -3.10 13.14 -18.75
CA SER A 365 -2.21 14.29 -18.69
C SER A 365 -0.75 13.85 -18.72
N GLY A 366 0.14 14.71 -19.22
CA GLY A 366 1.56 14.41 -19.35
C GLY A 366 2.25 15.34 -20.33
N VAL A 367 3.50 15.02 -20.65
CA VAL A 367 4.33 15.75 -21.62
C VAL A 367 4.66 14.86 -22.83
N LYS A 368 5.00 15.49 -23.95
CA LYS A 368 5.34 14.82 -25.20
C LYS A 368 6.82 15.03 -25.55
N ILE A 369 7.37 14.09 -26.31
CA ILE A 369 8.73 14.21 -26.85
C ILE A 369 8.87 15.52 -27.64
N GLY A 370 9.87 16.33 -27.30
CA GLY A 370 10.12 17.66 -27.89
C GLY A 370 9.59 18.84 -27.09
N ASP A 371 8.72 18.61 -26.11
CA ASP A 371 8.26 19.65 -25.20
C ASP A 371 9.43 20.21 -24.38
N SER A 372 9.45 21.53 -24.19
CA SER A 372 10.29 22.18 -23.18
C SER A 372 9.59 22.09 -21.84
N VAL A 373 10.26 21.59 -20.80
CA VAL A 373 9.69 21.49 -19.44
C VAL A 373 10.59 22.25 -18.47
N ALA A 374 10.01 23.14 -17.68
CA ALA A 374 10.67 23.80 -16.56
C ALA A 374 10.12 23.31 -15.22
N ILE A 375 11.04 23.06 -14.27
CA ILE A 375 10.74 22.54 -12.93
C ILE A 375 11.40 23.46 -11.90
N PRO A 376 10.61 24.15 -11.05
CA PRO A 376 11.15 24.96 -9.96
C PRO A 376 11.46 24.07 -8.76
N GLU A 377 12.46 24.47 -7.98
CA GLU A 377 12.94 23.80 -6.78
C GLU A 377 13.03 22.26 -6.92
N PRO A 378 13.73 21.75 -7.95
CA PRO A 378 13.72 20.33 -8.27
C PRO A 378 14.28 19.51 -7.10
N TYR A 379 13.53 18.48 -6.71
CA TYR A 379 13.98 17.49 -5.76
C TYR A 379 14.73 16.38 -6.50
N LEU A 380 16.06 16.38 -6.40
CA LEU A 380 16.91 15.34 -7.00
C LEU A 380 17.19 14.25 -5.98
N GLN A 381 17.10 13.00 -6.41
CA GLN A 381 17.44 11.82 -5.63
C GLN A 381 18.52 11.00 -6.32
N ASN A 382 19.39 10.37 -5.53
CA ASN A 382 20.30 9.34 -6.01
C ASN A 382 19.63 7.98 -5.80
N VAL A 383 19.36 7.26 -6.89
CA VAL A 383 18.76 5.93 -6.87
C VAL A 383 19.87 4.90 -7.04
N LYS A 384 20.13 4.14 -5.98
CA LYS A 384 21.06 3.01 -5.98
C LYS A 384 20.34 1.75 -5.50
N VAL A 385 20.23 0.77 -6.39
CA VAL A 385 19.50 -0.47 -6.14
C VAL A 385 20.37 -1.64 -6.54
N ASN A 386 20.51 -2.60 -5.63
CA ASN A 386 21.07 -3.91 -5.92
C ASN A 386 20.05 -4.96 -5.46
N HIS A 387 19.52 -5.73 -6.41
CA HIS A 387 18.49 -6.73 -6.14
C HIS A 387 18.58 -7.89 -7.13
N LYS A 388 18.66 -9.13 -6.65
CA LYS A 388 18.75 -10.35 -7.48
C LYS A 388 19.76 -10.24 -8.64
N ASN A 389 20.98 -9.78 -8.34
CA ASN A 389 22.08 -9.55 -9.30
C ASN A 389 21.84 -8.47 -10.36
N GLN A 390 20.82 -7.62 -10.19
CA GLN A 390 20.60 -6.44 -11.03
C GLN A 390 21.01 -5.18 -10.27
N GLU A 391 21.80 -4.33 -10.92
CA GLU A 391 22.28 -3.07 -10.37
C GLU A 391 21.75 -1.87 -11.16
N PHE A 392 21.13 -0.95 -10.44
CA PHE A 392 20.63 0.31 -10.97
C PHE A 392 21.27 1.47 -10.21
N ASP A 393 22.00 2.32 -10.93
CA ASP A 393 22.59 3.56 -10.40
C ASP A 393 22.24 4.69 -11.37
N PHE A 394 21.37 5.59 -10.93
CA PHE A 394 20.98 6.79 -11.67
C PHE A 394 20.49 7.87 -10.71
N ARG A 395 20.39 9.10 -11.22
CA ARG A 395 19.78 10.23 -10.49
C ARG A 395 18.39 10.48 -11.07
N SER A 396 17.40 10.80 -10.26
CA SER A 396 16.03 11.12 -10.69
C SER A 396 15.54 12.42 -10.08
N ILE A 397 14.66 13.12 -10.78
CA ILE A 397 13.95 14.28 -10.25
C ILE A 397 12.53 13.86 -9.90
N ARG A 398 12.15 14.06 -8.64
CA ARG A 398 10.79 13.82 -8.17
C ARG A 398 9.97 15.09 -8.17
N VAL A 399 8.78 15.02 -8.77
CA VAL A 399 7.79 16.10 -8.79
C VAL A 399 6.50 15.63 -8.13
N ASN A 400 6.20 16.15 -6.94
CA ASN A 400 5.04 15.73 -6.14
C ASN A 400 3.68 16.19 -6.71
N SER A 401 3.66 17.32 -7.42
CA SER A 401 2.45 17.85 -8.03
C SER A 401 2.75 18.39 -9.42
N PRO A 402 1.92 18.07 -10.43
CA PRO A 402 2.17 18.49 -11.80
C PRO A 402 1.96 20.01 -12.00
N ILE A 403 1.30 20.72 -11.08
CA ILE A 403 0.99 22.15 -11.21
C ILE A 403 2.23 23.05 -11.15
N VAL A 404 3.35 22.51 -10.64
CA VAL A 404 4.62 23.24 -10.63
C VAL A 404 5.32 23.17 -11.99
N LEU A 405 4.90 22.27 -12.89
CA LEU A 405 5.49 22.16 -14.21
C LEU A 405 5.09 23.35 -15.09
N VAL A 406 6.03 23.83 -15.88
CA VAL A 406 5.77 24.71 -17.03
C VAL A 406 6.17 23.95 -18.28
N VAL A 407 5.26 23.86 -19.24
CA VAL A 407 5.47 23.11 -20.48
C VAL A 407 5.25 24.03 -21.66
N ASN A 408 6.27 24.16 -22.50
CA ASN A 408 6.31 25.09 -23.63
C ASN A 408 5.91 26.52 -23.22
N GLY A 409 6.45 27.00 -22.08
CA GLY A 409 6.18 28.32 -21.52
C GLY A 409 4.82 28.49 -20.82
N LYS A 410 3.97 27.45 -20.78
CA LYS A 410 2.65 27.50 -20.13
C LYS A 410 2.64 26.67 -18.86
N LYS A 411 2.17 27.25 -17.75
CA LYS A 411 2.01 26.53 -16.47
C LYS A 411 0.97 25.43 -16.60
N PHE A 412 1.24 24.27 -16.03
CA PHE A 412 0.25 23.20 -15.92
C PHE A 412 -0.92 23.65 -15.03
N GLY A 413 -2.14 23.48 -15.52
CA GLY A 413 -3.35 23.87 -14.81
C GLY A 413 -3.71 22.91 -13.68
N ILE A 414 -4.54 23.38 -12.74
CA ILE A 414 -5.03 22.56 -11.63
C ILE A 414 -5.89 21.37 -12.11
N ASP A 415 -6.50 21.49 -13.29
CA ASP A 415 -7.23 20.41 -13.97
C ASP A 415 -6.34 19.22 -14.35
N LYS A 416 -5.01 19.40 -14.34
CA LYS A 416 -4.03 18.34 -14.58
C LYS A 416 -3.60 17.61 -13.31
N GLN A 417 -4.03 18.05 -12.14
CA GLN A 417 -3.75 17.41 -10.86
C GLN A 417 -4.89 16.46 -10.47
N ALA A 418 -4.54 15.23 -10.08
CA ALA A 418 -5.46 14.29 -9.46
C ALA A 418 -4.73 13.57 -8.31
N PRO A 419 -5.35 13.35 -7.14
CA PRO A 419 -4.72 12.59 -6.08
C PRO A 419 -4.28 11.22 -6.57
N SER A 420 -3.08 10.78 -6.18
CA SER A 420 -2.66 9.40 -6.41
C SER A 420 -3.61 8.46 -5.66
N VAL A 421 -3.94 7.30 -6.22
CA VAL A 421 -4.70 6.27 -5.51
C VAL A 421 -3.85 5.02 -5.52
N LEU A 422 -3.43 4.57 -4.34
CA LEU A 422 -2.83 3.25 -4.15
C LEU A 422 -3.83 2.37 -3.40
N ALA A 423 -3.94 1.11 -3.85
CA ALA A 423 -4.72 0.11 -3.15
C ALA A 423 -3.89 -0.38 -1.95
N VAL A 424 -4.47 -0.30 -0.75
CA VAL A 424 -3.94 -1.01 0.42
C VAL A 424 -4.54 -2.41 0.38
N HIS A 425 -3.69 -3.42 0.29
CA HIS A 425 -4.15 -4.80 0.37
C HIS A 425 -4.57 -5.09 1.81
N ALA A 426 -5.75 -5.68 1.95
CA ALA A 426 -6.27 -6.14 3.23
C ALA A 426 -7.19 -7.33 2.95
N MET A 427 -6.67 -8.52 3.18
CA MET A 427 -7.47 -9.75 3.17
C MET A 427 -7.95 -10.06 4.59
N CYS A 428 -8.96 -10.91 4.69
CA CYS A 428 -9.32 -11.51 5.96
C CYS A 428 -8.33 -12.65 6.25
N ASP A 429 -7.43 -12.45 7.21
CA ASP A 429 -6.39 -13.42 7.60
C ASP A 429 -6.94 -14.67 8.31
#